data_AF-A0A3A8R9U2-F1
#
_entry.id   AF-A0A3A8R9U2-F1
#
_cell.length_a   1.000
_cell.length_b   1.000
_cell.length_c   1.000
_cell.angle_alpha   90.00
_cell.angle_beta   90.00
_cell.angle_gamma   90.00
#
_symmetry.space_group_name_H-M   'P 1'
#
loop_
_entity.id
_entity.type
_entity.pdbx_description
1 polymer ?
#
loop_
_entity_poly.entity_id
_entity_poly.type
_entity_poly.pdbx_seq_one_letter_code
_entity_poly.pdbx_strand_id
1 'polypeptide(L)'
;MHWHLHLKRAALLAVLFAASGLTGVDAHAQQCGPDAPPPAVPLNDQMSGTRVLRRLVLGLTGTTPTAEQYEAMAAATTPEARDSILRSTLEAALTSPKFYERMVNFGHEWLAVGAYTTGAAGDAYQGDMSGHLFKCAANTAHPGAYYAVHEFGDSKDPARQCQDQDADGNPAVPEVHQVEPWWAPGTTVTVLGKAGSDVTQVTDSKGQPVDCGLANGGYYDPMLPPACGCGPNLVWCSPLYGLQGNSNHDFGMQRRHPYEEPARLFAHLAWHDRPLSDLILGNYSVGTNWLRALYVRFGRQMGNSALDKNTTWWRPDADNAPRDPLHPTPNDPQAWREFVVEDLEPFHLALTPDRARSGSIDRTYRFDPRTTTDAPQGLPTAGVLTMIGSLSSFPRERVRAARFLEMFACQSFSPPPADVHFPPLEVDPGTGGTCLHCHRTLDPAAISFKRWDFNPAQSFYVPWPFMPGVGRYRITKEWLSGQYPYTGTSPGYRWKNAFVPNTLLTPVTPEQVKANPEAVLLDTMPDTYTLLGEHGDGTMGPLGFGKLVVRSGEFDRCVARKMYSMFIGRDLNPATEKGFIDKLAREFVAGDRKLKPFLRYLFEQPELRRGL
;
A
#
# COMPACT_ATOMS: atom_id res chain seq x y z
N MET A 1 34.10 50.87 -39.72
CA MET A 1 32.70 51.16 -40.11
C MET A 1 31.88 51.12 -38.82
N HIS A 2 31.70 52.23 -38.09
CA HIS A 2 30.61 53.21 -38.30
C HIS A 2 29.28 52.52 -38.64
N TRP A 3 28.14 52.69 -37.97
CA TRP A 3 27.73 53.61 -36.91
C TRP A 3 26.30 53.20 -36.47
N HIS A 4 25.94 53.54 -35.23
CA HIS A 4 24.61 53.96 -34.75
C HIS A 4 23.36 53.07 -34.93
N LEU A 5 22.75 52.69 -33.79
CA LEU A 5 21.42 53.16 -33.36
C LEU A 5 21.06 52.65 -31.94
N HIS A 6 21.76 53.15 -30.92
CA HIS A 6 21.28 53.18 -29.54
C HIS A 6 21.29 54.64 -29.05
N LEU A 7 20.28 55.40 -29.43
CA LEU A 7 20.05 56.77 -28.99
C LEU A 7 18.56 57.06 -29.14
N LYS A 8 17.79 56.75 -28.09
CA LYS A 8 16.47 57.32 -27.73
C LYS A 8 15.86 56.50 -26.60
N ARG A 9 16.35 56.71 -25.37
CA ARG A 9 15.64 56.45 -24.10
C ARG A 9 16.42 56.82 -22.82
N ALA A 10 17.61 57.43 -22.94
CA ALA A 10 18.40 57.95 -21.81
C ALA A 10 18.23 59.47 -21.59
N ALA A 11 17.02 60.01 -21.80
CA ALA A 11 16.78 61.46 -21.71
C ALA A 11 15.49 61.82 -20.93
N LEU A 12 15.27 61.17 -19.78
CA LEU A 12 14.16 61.51 -18.88
C LEU A 12 14.50 61.34 -17.39
N LEU A 13 15.79 61.31 -17.04
CA LEU A 13 16.26 61.08 -15.66
C LEU A 13 17.29 62.11 -15.15
N ALA A 14 17.47 63.24 -15.85
CA ALA A 14 18.52 64.22 -15.52
C ALA A 14 18.06 65.69 -15.44
N VAL A 15 16.77 65.98 -15.23
CA VAL A 15 16.26 67.38 -15.14
C VAL A 15 15.50 67.70 -13.84
N LEU A 16 15.49 66.79 -12.85
CA LEU A 16 14.83 67.04 -11.56
C LEU A 16 15.79 67.12 -10.36
N PHE A 17 17.07 67.42 -10.58
CA PHE A 17 18.07 67.41 -9.49
C PHE A 17 18.93 68.69 -9.33
N ALA A 18 18.55 69.84 -9.90
CA ALA A 18 19.42 71.02 -9.82
C ALA A 18 18.70 72.39 -9.77
N ALA A 19 17.62 72.53 -9.00
CA ALA A 19 17.06 73.86 -8.72
C ALA A 19 16.23 73.93 -7.43
N SER A 20 16.82 73.67 -6.26
CA SER A 20 16.36 74.26 -4.99
C SER A 20 17.40 74.04 -3.87
N GLY A 21 18.37 74.94 -3.80
CA GLY A 21 19.23 75.09 -2.63
C GLY A 21 18.69 76.19 -1.72
N LEU A 22 18.54 75.83 -0.44
CA LEU A 22 18.74 76.63 0.78
C LEU A 22 17.82 77.84 1.05
N THR A 23 16.84 77.65 1.93
CA THR A 23 16.58 78.55 3.08
C THR A 23 16.10 77.71 4.26
N GLY A 24 16.69 77.97 5.44
CA GLY A 24 16.39 77.24 6.66
C GLY A 24 15.08 77.67 7.31
N VAL A 25 14.39 76.69 7.89
CA VAL A 25 13.53 76.85 9.07
C VAL A 25 13.56 75.52 9.81
N ASP A 26 13.81 75.57 11.11
CA ASP A 26 13.72 74.44 12.02
C ASP A 26 12.32 73.82 11.95
N ALA A 27 12.16 72.78 11.15
CA ALA A 27 11.02 71.89 11.22
C ALA A 27 11.39 70.78 12.21
N HIS A 28 10.91 70.92 13.44
CA HIS A 28 10.86 69.82 14.41
C HIS A 28 10.08 68.66 13.78
N ALA A 29 10.78 67.73 13.13
CA ALA A 29 10.24 66.42 12.83
C ALA A 29 10.07 65.72 14.19
N GLN A 30 8.84 65.76 14.68
CA GLN A 30 8.41 65.02 15.86
C GLN A 30 8.73 63.54 15.59
N GLN A 31 9.77 63.04 16.25
CA GLN A 31 10.05 61.61 16.30
C GLN A 31 8.86 60.95 16.99
N CYS A 32 7.89 60.49 16.21
CA CYS A 32 6.95 59.49 16.68
C CYS A 32 7.77 58.22 16.91
N GLY A 33 8.15 57.95 18.16
CA GLY A 33 8.60 56.63 18.54
C GLY A 33 7.51 55.61 18.19
N PRO A 34 7.86 54.35 17.88
CA PRO A 34 6.84 53.33 17.70
C PRO A 34 6.04 53.25 19.00
N ASP A 35 4.76 53.59 18.95
CA ASP A 35 3.85 53.34 20.06
C ASP A 35 3.98 51.86 20.44
N ALA A 36 4.14 51.59 21.73
CA ALA A 36 4.13 50.22 22.22
C ALA A 36 2.85 49.55 21.69
N PRO A 37 2.95 48.36 21.05
CA PRO A 37 1.77 47.69 20.54
C PRO A 37 0.79 47.56 21.70
N PRO A 38 -0.51 47.85 21.48
CA PRO A 38 -1.49 47.73 22.53
C PRO A 38 -1.37 46.33 23.15
N PRO A 39 -1.46 46.21 24.49
CA PRO A 39 -1.39 44.91 25.14
C PRO A 39 -2.37 43.97 24.45
N ALA A 40 -1.87 42.84 23.95
CA ALA A 40 -2.68 41.88 23.24
C ALA A 40 -3.86 41.50 24.13
N VAL A 41 -5.06 41.98 23.79
CA VAL A 41 -6.29 41.51 24.41
C VAL A 41 -6.32 40.00 24.16
N PRO A 42 -6.37 39.14 25.19
CA PRO A 42 -6.50 37.72 24.97
C PRO A 42 -7.75 37.51 24.13
N LEU A 43 -7.58 37.05 22.89
CA LEU A 43 -8.72 36.72 22.05
C LEU A 43 -9.53 35.66 22.80
N ASN A 44 -10.77 35.99 23.15
CA ASN A 44 -11.70 35.04 23.75
C ASN A 44 -12.24 34.12 22.64
N ASP A 45 -11.34 33.36 22.03
CA ASP A 45 -11.63 32.45 20.92
C ASP A 45 -12.22 31.12 21.40
N GLN A 46 -12.68 31.03 22.66
CA GLN A 46 -13.27 29.79 23.15
C GLN A 46 -14.58 29.47 22.42
N MET A 47 -14.64 28.27 21.85
CA MET A 47 -15.82 27.75 21.21
C MET A 47 -16.91 27.44 22.25
N SER A 48 -18.17 27.65 21.88
CA SER A 48 -19.30 27.17 22.66
C SER A 48 -19.28 25.63 22.78
N GLY A 49 -19.87 25.08 23.84
CA GLY A 49 -19.99 23.62 24.02
C GLY A 49 -20.64 22.92 22.83
N THR A 50 -21.63 23.56 22.18
CA THR A 50 -22.27 23.05 20.95
C THR A 50 -21.33 23.02 19.75
N ARG A 51 -20.40 23.98 19.62
CA ARG A 51 -19.37 23.97 18.56
C ARG A 51 -18.32 22.90 18.83
N VAL A 52 -17.93 22.68 20.09
CA VAL A 52 -17.00 21.60 20.47
C VAL A 52 -17.61 20.23 20.20
N LEU A 53 -18.88 20.04 20.60
CA LEU A 53 -19.66 18.84 20.30
C LEU A 53 -19.71 18.56 18.80
N ARG A 54 -20.02 19.59 17.99
CA ARG A 54 -20.04 19.46 16.53
C ARG A 54 -18.70 19.05 15.94
N ARG A 55 -17.59 19.68 16.39
CA ARG A 55 -16.24 19.33 15.94
C ARG A 55 -15.90 17.87 16.28
N LEU A 56 -16.24 17.43 17.50
CA LEU A 56 -16.01 16.07 17.96
C LEU A 56 -16.77 15.04 17.12
N VAL A 57 -18.08 15.19 16.97
CA VAL A 57 -18.89 14.20 16.24
C VAL A 57 -18.51 14.19 14.76
N LEU A 58 -18.38 15.36 14.11
CA LEU A 58 -17.95 15.41 12.70
C LEU A 58 -16.56 14.79 12.48
N GLY A 59 -15.61 15.08 13.37
CA GLY A 59 -14.25 14.54 13.27
C GLY A 59 -14.22 13.02 13.38
N LEU A 60 -14.94 12.47 14.37
CA LEU A 60 -14.89 11.04 14.72
C LEU A 60 -15.84 10.16 13.91
N THR A 61 -17.00 10.67 13.50
CA THR A 61 -18.03 9.86 12.83
C THR A 61 -18.35 10.34 11.41
N GLY A 62 -17.90 11.53 11.02
CA GLY A 62 -18.28 12.16 9.76
C GLY A 62 -19.74 12.64 9.70
N THR A 63 -20.47 12.61 10.83
CA THR A 63 -21.89 13.01 10.90
C THR A 63 -22.07 14.22 11.81
N THR A 64 -23.18 14.93 11.67
CA THR A 64 -23.54 16.01 12.61
C THR A 64 -24.09 15.44 13.91
N PRO A 65 -23.96 16.16 15.04
CA PRO A 65 -24.69 15.82 16.27
C PRO A 65 -26.20 15.77 16.01
N THR A 66 -26.88 14.89 16.73
CA THR A 66 -28.35 14.76 16.76
C THR A 66 -29.00 15.97 17.46
N ALA A 67 -30.31 16.14 17.27
CA ALA A 67 -31.06 17.20 17.95
C ALA A 67 -30.98 17.02 19.47
N GLU A 68 -31.15 15.80 19.96
CA GLU A 68 -31.10 15.44 21.37
C GLU A 68 -29.73 15.75 21.99
N GLN A 69 -28.64 15.53 21.26
CA GLN A 69 -27.29 15.88 21.73
C GLN A 69 -27.10 17.40 21.85
N TYR A 70 -27.66 18.20 20.92
CA TYR A 70 -27.63 19.65 21.04
C TYR A 70 -28.49 20.17 22.19
N GLU A 71 -29.67 19.59 22.39
CA GLU A 71 -30.57 19.93 23.49
C GLU A 71 -29.93 19.61 24.85
N ALA A 72 -29.30 18.44 24.99
CA ALA A 72 -28.56 18.07 26.20
C ALA A 72 -27.41 19.06 26.48
N MET A 73 -26.67 19.45 25.45
CA MET A 73 -25.58 20.43 25.58
C MET A 73 -26.08 21.83 25.94
N ALA A 74 -27.24 22.24 25.42
CA ALA A 74 -27.87 23.52 25.73
C ALA A 74 -28.45 23.53 27.16
N ALA A 75 -29.02 22.42 27.61
CA ALA A 75 -29.58 22.25 28.96
C ALA A 75 -28.50 22.20 30.05
N ALA A 76 -27.25 21.83 29.70
CA ALA A 76 -26.13 21.83 30.63
C ALA A 76 -25.73 23.26 31.03
N THR A 77 -26.03 23.63 32.28
CA THR A 77 -25.80 24.98 32.81
C THR A 77 -24.39 25.18 33.37
N THR A 78 -23.69 24.11 33.78
CA THR A 78 -22.34 24.17 34.35
C THR A 78 -21.26 23.70 33.36
N PRO A 79 -20.01 24.20 33.47
CA PRO A 79 -18.88 23.69 32.69
C PRO A 79 -18.66 22.18 32.86
N GLU A 80 -18.79 21.67 34.08
CA GLU A 80 -18.56 20.27 34.42
C GLU A 80 -19.59 19.34 33.75
N ALA A 81 -20.86 19.77 33.69
CA ALA A 81 -21.91 19.03 33.00
C ALA A 81 -21.65 18.98 31.49
N ARG A 82 -21.23 20.09 30.88
CA ARG A 82 -20.86 20.14 29.45
C ARG A 82 -19.67 19.24 29.14
N ASP A 83 -18.63 19.28 29.99
CA ASP A 83 -17.45 18.43 29.84
C ASP A 83 -17.79 16.94 29.99
N SER A 84 -18.71 16.59 30.90
CA SER A 84 -19.23 15.23 31.02
C SER A 84 -19.94 14.76 29.74
N ILE A 85 -20.78 15.61 29.13
CA ILE A 85 -21.46 15.30 27.86
C ILE A 85 -20.44 15.11 26.73
N LEU A 86 -19.42 15.97 26.64
CA LEU A 86 -18.38 15.85 25.63
C LEU A 86 -17.59 14.54 25.80
N ARG A 87 -17.23 14.18 27.03
CA ARG A 87 -16.51 12.92 27.31
C ARG A 87 -17.35 11.69 27.00
N SER A 88 -18.63 11.66 27.40
CA SER A 88 -19.50 10.52 27.07
C SER A 88 -19.73 10.42 25.56
N THR A 89 -19.83 11.55 24.86
CA THR A 89 -19.96 11.57 23.40
C THR A 89 -18.68 11.08 22.71
N LEU A 90 -17.50 11.45 23.21
CA LEU A 90 -16.22 10.95 22.73
C LEU A 90 -16.17 9.42 22.78
N GLU A 91 -16.45 8.85 23.95
CA GLU A 91 -16.41 7.38 24.12
C GLU A 91 -17.43 6.67 23.23
N ALA A 92 -18.67 7.19 23.17
CA ALA A 92 -19.71 6.62 22.31
C ALA A 92 -19.33 6.69 20.81
N ALA A 93 -18.67 7.78 20.38
CA ALA A 93 -18.18 7.91 19.02
C ALA A 93 -17.05 6.92 18.72
N LEU A 94 -16.06 6.78 19.62
CA LEU A 94 -14.92 5.86 19.46
C LEU A 94 -15.32 4.37 19.41
N THR A 95 -16.49 4.01 19.93
CA THR A 95 -17.05 2.65 19.86
C THR A 95 -18.15 2.49 18.79
N SER A 96 -18.42 3.51 17.98
CA SER A 96 -19.42 3.45 16.93
C SER A 96 -18.82 2.86 15.65
N PRO A 97 -19.54 2.00 14.89
CA PRO A 97 -19.11 1.59 13.55
C PRO A 97 -18.82 2.77 12.62
N LYS A 98 -19.43 3.95 12.85
CA LYS A 98 -19.11 5.19 12.12
C LYS A 98 -17.68 5.68 12.35
N PHE A 99 -17.08 5.42 13.50
CA PHE A 99 -15.66 5.69 13.70
C PHE A 99 -14.79 4.80 12.82
N TYR A 100 -15.12 3.51 12.71
CA TYR A 100 -14.41 2.62 11.79
C TYR A 100 -14.53 3.09 10.33
N GLU A 101 -15.75 3.41 9.86
CA GLU A 101 -15.96 3.99 8.52
C GLU A 101 -15.12 5.27 8.30
N ARG A 102 -15.10 6.17 9.30
CA ARG A 102 -14.32 7.40 9.25
C ARG A 102 -12.82 7.11 9.15
N MET A 103 -12.32 6.10 9.85
CA MET A 103 -10.92 5.67 9.76
C MET A 103 -10.61 5.04 8.41
N VAL A 104 -11.51 4.24 7.82
CA VAL A 104 -11.30 3.71 6.46
C VAL A 104 -11.16 4.84 5.45
N ASN A 105 -12.06 5.83 5.50
CA ASN A 105 -12.01 6.98 4.60
C ASN A 105 -10.71 7.78 4.76
N PHE A 106 -10.30 8.04 6.01
CA PHE A 106 -9.03 8.72 6.26
C PHE A 106 -7.82 7.88 5.83
N GLY A 107 -7.87 6.55 6.00
CA GLY A 107 -6.85 5.64 5.52
C GLY A 107 -6.69 5.73 3.99
N HIS A 108 -7.79 5.85 3.24
CA HIS A 108 -7.73 6.10 1.80
C HIS A 108 -7.10 7.46 1.47
N GLU A 109 -7.46 8.53 2.18
CA GLU A 109 -6.90 9.87 1.97
C GLU A 109 -5.40 9.94 2.29
N TRP A 110 -4.98 9.34 3.41
CA TRP A 110 -3.58 9.37 3.85
C TRP A 110 -2.71 8.45 3.00
N LEU A 111 -3.07 7.17 2.91
CA LEU A 111 -2.22 6.18 2.24
C LEU A 111 -2.31 6.31 0.73
N ALA A 112 -3.43 6.79 0.19
CA ALA A 112 -3.64 7.09 -1.23
C ALA A 112 -3.09 5.99 -2.16
N VAL A 113 -3.26 4.72 -1.76
CA VAL A 113 -2.87 3.57 -2.57
C VAL A 113 -3.91 3.43 -3.66
N GLY A 114 -3.54 3.78 -4.88
CA GLY A 114 -4.43 3.71 -6.03
C GLY A 114 -4.73 2.27 -6.45
N ALA A 115 -5.77 2.08 -7.25
CA ALA A 115 -5.94 0.83 -7.98
C ALA A 115 -4.75 0.66 -8.93
N TYR A 116 -3.97 -0.42 -8.78
CA TYR A 116 -2.83 -0.60 -9.67
C TYR A 116 -3.31 -0.99 -11.07
N THR A 117 -2.83 -0.25 -12.06
CA THR A 117 -2.95 -0.53 -13.48
C THR A 117 -1.53 -0.75 -14.00
N THR A 118 -1.28 -1.85 -14.69
CA THR A 118 0.08 -2.22 -15.11
C THR A 118 0.55 -1.48 -16.37
N GLY A 119 -0.12 -0.39 -16.75
CA GLY A 119 0.24 0.43 -17.91
C GLY A 119 -0.13 -0.16 -19.27
N ALA A 120 -0.82 -1.30 -19.34
CA ALA A 120 -1.55 -1.68 -20.55
C ALA A 120 -2.69 -0.67 -20.74
N ALA A 121 -2.68 0.04 -21.87
CA ALA A 121 -3.79 0.91 -22.25
C ALA A 121 -5.05 0.04 -22.40
N GLY A 122 -6.02 0.20 -21.49
CA GLY A 122 -7.27 -0.56 -21.51
C GLY A 122 -7.32 -1.72 -20.52
N ASP A 123 -7.89 -1.43 -19.34
CA ASP A 123 -8.74 -2.29 -18.51
C ASP A 123 -8.23 -3.57 -17.83
N ALA A 124 -7.19 -4.27 -18.29
CA ALA A 124 -6.91 -5.61 -17.76
C ALA A 124 -6.21 -5.60 -16.37
N TYR A 125 -6.93 -6.05 -15.32
CA TYR A 125 -6.36 -6.39 -14.01
C TYR A 125 -5.84 -7.83 -14.03
N GLN A 126 -4.57 -8.06 -13.69
CA GLN A 126 -4.06 -9.42 -13.49
C GLN A 126 -3.35 -9.56 -12.14
N GLY A 127 -3.94 -8.94 -11.11
CA GLY A 127 -3.72 -9.41 -9.75
C GLY A 127 -4.22 -10.81 -9.54
N ASP A 128 -5.33 -11.17 -10.17
CA ASP A 128 -5.85 -12.51 -10.07
C ASP A 128 -4.87 -13.50 -10.71
N MET A 129 -4.34 -14.39 -9.89
CA MET A 129 -3.41 -15.47 -10.23
C MET A 129 -4.11 -16.84 -10.21
N SER A 130 -5.44 -16.83 -10.32
CA SER A 130 -6.33 -18.00 -10.37
C SER A 130 -6.83 -18.25 -11.79
N GLY A 131 -7.07 -19.50 -12.15
CA GLY A 131 -7.83 -19.80 -13.38
C GLY A 131 -9.27 -19.28 -13.29
N HIS A 132 -9.81 -18.76 -14.38
CA HIS A 132 -11.18 -18.23 -14.38
C HIS A 132 -12.25 -19.30 -14.65
N LEU A 133 -13.37 -19.21 -13.92
CA LEU A 133 -14.56 -20.04 -14.08
C LEU A 133 -15.76 -19.21 -14.53
N PHE A 134 -16.35 -19.61 -15.65
CA PHE A 134 -17.50 -18.96 -16.27
C PHE A 134 -18.80 -19.66 -15.85
N LYS A 135 -19.92 -18.95 -15.92
CA LYS A 135 -21.25 -19.51 -15.61
C LYS A 135 -22.05 -19.81 -16.87
N CYS A 136 -22.66 -20.98 -16.91
CA CYS A 136 -23.61 -21.35 -17.94
C CYS A 136 -24.89 -20.48 -17.86
N ALA A 137 -25.38 -20.03 -19.00
CA ALA A 137 -26.59 -19.22 -19.08
C ALA A 137 -27.85 -20.01 -18.70
N ALA A 138 -28.91 -19.30 -18.31
CA ALA A 138 -30.16 -19.90 -17.82
C ALA A 138 -30.89 -20.78 -18.85
N ASN A 139 -30.61 -20.60 -20.15
CA ASN A 139 -31.23 -21.32 -21.26
C ASN A 139 -30.39 -22.50 -21.78
N THR A 140 -29.43 -22.98 -20.99
CA THR A 140 -28.53 -24.10 -21.34
C THR A 140 -28.95 -25.40 -20.65
N ALA A 141 -28.30 -26.52 -20.96
CA ALA A 141 -28.58 -27.81 -20.30
C ALA A 141 -28.17 -27.80 -18.82
N HIS A 142 -27.22 -26.92 -18.45
CA HIS A 142 -26.65 -26.83 -17.10
C HIS A 142 -26.74 -25.39 -16.55
N PRO A 143 -27.95 -24.84 -16.34
CA PRO A 143 -28.12 -23.43 -15.98
C PRO A 143 -27.41 -23.09 -14.65
N GLY A 144 -26.55 -22.07 -14.67
CA GLY A 144 -25.82 -21.60 -13.49
C GLY A 144 -24.60 -22.45 -13.08
N ALA A 145 -24.33 -23.57 -13.76
CA ALA A 145 -23.12 -24.36 -13.52
C ALA A 145 -21.85 -23.59 -13.94
N TYR A 146 -20.74 -23.86 -13.25
CA TYR A 146 -19.44 -23.27 -13.55
C TYR A 146 -18.64 -24.15 -14.52
N TYR A 147 -17.84 -23.55 -15.40
CA TYR A 147 -16.94 -24.27 -16.31
C TYR A 147 -15.64 -23.49 -16.54
N ALA A 148 -14.55 -24.19 -16.85
CA ALA A 148 -13.27 -23.55 -17.17
C ALA A 148 -13.23 -23.06 -18.62
N VAL A 149 -12.65 -21.87 -18.82
CA VAL A 149 -12.53 -21.22 -20.14
C VAL A 149 -11.65 -21.96 -21.14
N HIS A 150 -10.71 -22.74 -20.65
CA HIS A 150 -9.65 -23.33 -21.47
C HIS A 150 -9.74 -24.87 -21.52
N GLU A 151 -10.90 -25.43 -21.17
CA GLU A 151 -11.14 -26.88 -21.22
C GLU A 151 -10.80 -27.48 -22.60
N PHE A 152 -11.17 -26.76 -23.67
CA PHE A 152 -10.99 -27.19 -25.07
C PHE A 152 -9.83 -26.48 -25.80
N GLY A 153 -9.00 -25.73 -25.07
CA GLY A 153 -7.91 -24.93 -25.64
C GLY A 153 -8.35 -23.58 -26.24
N ASP A 154 -7.37 -22.74 -26.59
CA ASP A 154 -7.51 -21.32 -26.96
C ASP A 154 -8.43 -20.97 -28.15
N SER A 155 -8.83 -21.94 -28.98
CA SER A 155 -9.54 -21.69 -30.25
C SER A 155 -10.95 -22.26 -30.33
N LYS A 156 -11.40 -22.92 -29.27
CA LYS A 156 -12.68 -23.62 -29.21
C LYS A 156 -13.60 -22.95 -28.21
N ASP A 157 -14.91 -23.03 -28.44
CA ASP A 157 -15.90 -22.43 -27.55
C ASP A 157 -16.10 -23.31 -26.30
N PRO A 158 -15.64 -22.87 -25.11
CA PRO A 158 -15.79 -23.64 -23.88
C PRO A 158 -17.25 -23.71 -23.41
N ALA A 159 -18.14 -22.83 -23.87
CA ALA A 159 -19.56 -22.82 -23.50
C ALA A 159 -20.34 -24.00 -24.09
N ARG A 160 -19.74 -24.76 -25.02
CA ARG A 160 -20.29 -26.03 -25.53
C ARG A 160 -20.52 -27.06 -24.43
N GLN A 161 -19.75 -27.01 -23.34
CA GLN A 161 -19.99 -27.82 -22.14
C GLN A 161 -21.40 -27.58 -21.57
N CYS A 162 -21.89 -26.33 -21.61
CA CYS A 162 -23.22 -26.00 -21.13
C CYS A 162 -24.34 -26.60 -22.01
N GLN A 163 -24.03 -27.09 -23.21
CA GLN A 163 -24.98 -27.60 -24.20
C GLN A 163 -24.83 -29.11 -24.43
N ASP A 164 -24.12 -29.83 -23.56
CA ASP A 164 -23.75 -31.24 -23.74
C ASP A 164 -23.05 -31.50 -25.08
N GLN A 165 -22.04 -30.68 -25.38
CA GLN A 165 -21.24 -30.78 -26.60
C GLN A 165 -19.72 -30.81 -26.30
N ASP A 166 -18.99 -31.54 -27.14
CA ASP A 166 -17.53 -31.56 -27.15
C ASP A 166 -16.92 -30.32 -27.86
N ALA A 167 -15.60 -30.28 -27.95
CA ALA A 167 -14.85 -29.22 -28.62
C ALA A 167 -15.20 -29.05 -30.11
N ASP A 168 -15.77 -30.05 -30.76
CA ASP A 168 -16.15 -30.04 -32.18
C ASP A 168 -17.66 -29.86 -32.39
N GLY A 169 -18.45 -29.85 -31.31
CA GLY A 169 -19.90 -29.62 -31.33
C GLY A 169 -20.70 -30.91 -31.41
N ASN A 170 -20.06 -32.08 -31.27
CA ASN A 170 -20.76 -33.34 -31.21
C ASN A 170 -21.40 -33.53 -29.83
N PRO A 171 -22.53 -34.24 -29.74
CA PRO A 171 -23.15 -34.56 -28.45
C PRO A 171 -22.18 -35.28 -27.50
N ALA A 172 -21.87 -34.65 -26.37
CA ALA A 172 -21.03 -35.19 -25.31
C ALA A 172 -21.40 -34.53 -23.99
N VAL A 173 -21.96 -35.32 -23.06
CA VAL A 173 -22.31 -34.85 -21.72
C VAL A 173 -21.01 -34.65 -20.92
N PRO A 174 -20.75 -33.45 -20.38
CA PRO A 174 -19.55 -33.21 -19.58
C PRO A 174 -19.62 -33.93 -18.24
N GLU A 175 -18.47 -34.13 -17.60
CA GLU A 175 -18.43 -34.52 -16.19
C GLU A 175 -19.10 -33.44 -15.34
N VAL A 176 -19.88 -33.84 -14.34
CA VAL A 176 -20.60 -32.92 -13.44
C VAL A 176 -20.17 -33.18 -12.01
N HIS A 177 -19.61 -32.15 -11.38
CA HIS A 177 -19.07 -32.21 -10.02
C HIS A 177 -19.84 -31.26 -9.10
N GLN A 178 -20.03 -31.68 -7.85
CA GLN A 178 -20.62 -30.85 -6.80
C GLN A 178 -19.51 -30.47 -5.82
N VAL A 179 -19.18 -29.19 -5.75
CA VAL A 179 -18.01 -28.71 -4.99
C VAL A 179 -18.42 -27.58 -4.06
N GLU A 180 -17.93 -27.58 -2.82
CA GLU A 180 -18.01 -26.41 -1.95
C GLU A 180 -16.83 -25.48 -2.26
N PRO A 181 -17.09 -24.27 -2.78
CA PRO A 181 -16.02 -23.40 -3.23
C PRO A 181 -15.54 -22.47 -2.11
N TRP A 182 -14.27 -22.06 -2.15
CA TRP A 182 -13.67 -21.16 -1.15
C TRP A 182 -14.36 -19.79 -1.05
N TRP A 183 -14.97 -19.30 -2.12
CA TRP A 183 -15.64 -17.98 -2.16
C TRP A 183 -17.07 -18.00 -1.60
N ALA A 184 -17.68 -19.17 -1.44
CA ALA A 184 -19.02 -19.32 -0.88
C ALA A 184 -19.07 -20.47 0.15
N PRO A 185 -18.43 -20.28 1.32
CA PRO A 185 -18.38 -21.29 2.37
C PRO A 185 -19.77 -21.74 2.81
N GLY A 186 -19.95 -23.04 3.05
CA GLY A 186 -21.22 -23.66 3.44
C GLY A 186 -22.21 -23.86 2.29
N THR A 187 -21.83 -23.56 1.05
CA THR A 187 -22.67 -23.76 -0.14
C THR A 187 -22.00 -24.73 -1.12
N THR A 188 -22.81 -25.39 -1.95
CA THR A 188 -22.30 -26.26 -3.01
C THR A 188 -22.64 -25.66 -4.36
N VAL A 189 -21.69 -25.68 -5.29
CA VAL A 189 -21.86 -25.26 -6.68
C VAL A 189 -21.63 -26.44 -7.61
N THR A 190 -22.33 -26.41 -8.75
CA THR A 190 -22.13 -27.38 -9.83
C THR A 190 -20.99 -26.90 -10.74
N VAL A 191 -20.05 -27.79 -11.05
CA VAL A 191 -18.89 -27.52 -11.92
C VAL A 191 -18.83 -28.58 -13.02
N LEU A 192 -18.69 -28.13 -14.27
CA LEU A 192 -18.62 -28.97 -15.46
C LEU A 192 -17.17 -29.27 -15.86
N GLY A 193 -16.98 -30.42 -16.49
CA GLY A 193 -15.72 -30.82 -17.11
C GLY A 193 -14.61 -31.09 -16.10
N LYS A 194 -13.36 -31.01 -16.56
CA LYS A 194 -12.21 -31.29 -15.71
C LYS A 194 -11.99 -30.27 -14.61
N ALA A 195 -12.51 -29.06 -14.76
CA ALA A 195 -12.45 -28.00 -13.75
C ALA A 195 -12.92 -28.45 -12.36
N GLY A 196 -13.96 -29.29 -12.29
CA GLY A 196 -14.50 -29.82 -11.03
C GLY A 196 -13.80 -31.07 -10.50
N SER A 197 -12.83 -31.63 -11.24
CA SER A 197 -12.16 -32.89 -10.92
C SER A 197 -10.94 -32.71 -10.02
N ASP A 198 -10.42 -33.84 -9.50
CA ASP A 198 -9.20 -33.88 -8.68
C ASP A 198 -7.89 -33.92 -9.51
N VAL A 199 -7.93 -33.58 -10.80
CA VAL A 199 -6.73 -33.60 -11.66
C VAL A 199 -5.76 -32.49 -11.24
N THR A 200 -4.63 -32.87 -10.65
CA THR A 200 -3.60 -31.94 -10.16
C THR A 200 -2.40 -31.79 -11.08
N GLN A 201 -2.28 -32.65 -12.10
CA GLN A 201 -1.16 -32.65 -13.03
C GLN A 201 -1.62 -33.17 -14.38
N VAL A 202 -1.15 -32.53 -15.45
CA VAL A 202 -1.35 -32.97 -16.84
C VAL A 202 -0.01 -33.12 -17.55
N THR A 203 -0.02 -33.57 -18.80
CA THR A 203 1.17 -33.70 -19.62
C THR A 203 1.12 -32.68 -20.75
N ASP A 204 2.19 -31.90 -20.94
CA ASP A 204 2.28 -30.97 -22.07
C ASP A 204 2.53 -31.68 -23.41
N SER A 205 2.57 -30.91 -24.50
CA SER A 205 2.83 -31.42 -25.85
C SER A 205 4.21 -32.04 -26.04
N LYS A 206 5.13 -31.88 -25.07
CA LYS A 206 6.48 -32.44 -25.05
C LYS A 206 6.61 -33.64 -24.12
N GLY A 207 5.49 -34.13 -23.58
CA GLY A 207 5.50 -35.26 -22.64
C GLY A 207 5.94 -34.88 -21.22
N GLN A 208 6.03 -33.59 -20.88
CA GLN A 208 6.48 -33.14 -19.56
C GLN A 208 5.29 -32.93 -18.62
N PRO A 209 5.44 -33.26 -17.33
CA PRO A 209 4.43 -32.97 -16.33
C PRO A 209 4.24 -31.46 -16.15
N VAL A 210 2.98 -31.02 -16.16
CA VAL A 210 2.56 -29.64 -15.86
C VAL A 210 1.69 -29.66 -14.62
N ASP A 211 2.08 -28.86 -13.64
CA ASP A 211 1.34 -28.65 -12.40
C ASP A 211 0.10 -27.78 -12.64
N CYS A 212 -1.08 -28.35 -12.37
CA CYS A 212 -2.36 -27.67 -12.57
C CYS A 212 -2.61 -26.52 -11.59
N GLY A 213 -1.88 -26.46 -10.48
CA GLY A 213 -1.97 -25.35 -9.53
C GLY A 213 -1.32 -24.06 -10.00
N LEU A 214 -0.63 -24.08 -11.15
CA LEU A 214 0.01 -22.93 -11.76
C LEU A 214 -0.87 -22.40 -12.90
N ALA A 215 -1.53 -21.26 -12.65
CA ALA A 215 -2.16 -20.54 -13.74
C ALA A 215 -1.09 -19.98 -14.68
N ASN A 216 -1.42 -19.84 -15.95
CA ASN A 216 -0.68 -19.09 -16.95
C ASN A 216 -1.54 -17.94 -17.50
N GLY A 217 -0.90 -16.99 -18.18
CA GLY A 217 -1.57 -15.79 -18.68
C GLY A 217 -2.59 -16.08 -19.79
N GLY A 218 -3.69 -15.31 -19.79
CA GLY A 218 -4.58 -15.10 -20.94
C GLY A 218 -4.80 -13.60 -21.14
N TYR A 219 -5.37 -13.19 -22.29
CA TYR A 219 -5.51 -11.76 -22.61
C TYR A 219 -6.39 -11.02 -21.56
N TYR A 220 -7.52 -11.62 -21.17
CA TYR A 220 -8.38 -11.15 -20.08
C TYR A 220 -8.57 -12.16 -18.95
N ASP A 221 -8.36 -13.44 -19.24
CA ASP A 221 -8.69 -14.55 -18.34
C ASP A 221 -7.46 -15.41 -18.11
N PRO A 222 -6.81 -15.34 -16.94
CA PRO A 222 -5.83 -16.34 -16.54
C PRO A 222 -6.44 -17.75 -16.62
N MET A 223 -5.61 -18.69 -17.05
CA MET A 223 -6.06 -20.04 -17.37
C MET A 223 -5.18 -21.08 -16.70
N LEU A 224 -5.79 -22.21 -16.35
CA LEU A 224 -5.05 -23.43 -16.05
C LEU A 224 -4.81 -24.20 -17.36
N PRO A 225 -3.78 -25.07 -17.43
CA PRO A 225 -3.58 -25.94 -18.58
C PRO A 225 -4.84 -26.75 -18.93
N PRO A 226 -5.10 -27.07 -20.22
CA PRO A 226 -6.22 -27.94 -20.59
C PRO A 226 -6.24 -29.24 -19.79
N ALA A 227 -7.45 -29.74 -19.49
CA ALA A 227 -7.70 -30.94 -18.70
C ALA A 227 -7.29 -30.87 -17.21
N CYS A 228 -6.85 -29.71 -16.72
CA CYS A 228 -6.61 -29.51 -15.28
C CYS A 228 -7.90 -29.32 -14.48
N GLY A 229 -7.89 -29.80 -13.24
CA GLY A 229 -8.86 -29.41 -12.23
C GLY A 229 -8.54 -28.06 -11.60
N CYS A 230 -9.53 -27.45 -10.96
CA CYS A 230 -9.38 -26.20 -10.19
C CYS A 230 -8.87 -26.42 -8.76
N GLY A 231 -8.40 -27.63 -8.45
CA GLY A 231 -7.90 -28.01 -7.13
C GLY A 231 -9.01 -28.22 -6.10
N PRO A 232 -8.65 -28.69 -4.89
CA PRO A 232 -9.61 -28.89 -3.80
C PRO A 232 -10.38 -27.60 -3.51
N ASN A 233 -11.70 -27.69 -3.32
CA ASN A 233 -12.56 -26.53 -3.04
C ASN A 233 -12.41 -25.37 -4.07
N LEU A 234 -11.97 -25.69 -5.29
CA LEU A 234 -11.70 -24.76 -6.39
C LEU A 234 -10.63 -23.70 -6.06
N VAL A 235 -9.69 -23.97 -5.13
CA VAL A 235 -8.69 -23.00 -4.65
C VAL A 235 -7.72 -22.49 -5.72
N TRP A 236 -7.64 -23.12 -6.89
CA TRP A 236 -6.80 -22.65 -8.00
C TRP A 236 -7.56 -21.76 -8.98
N CYS A 237 -8.87 -21.64 -8.80
CA CYS A 237 -9.74 -20.88 -9.68
C CYS A 237 -10.56 -19.83 -8.94
N SER A 238 -11.04 -18.84 -9.68
CA SER A 238 -11.94 -17.79 -9.20
C SER A 238 -13.19 -17.75 -10.10
N PRO A 239 -14.37 -17.38 -9.57
CA PRO A 239 -15.59 -17.24 -10.35
C PRO A 239 -15.64 -15.88 -11.05
N LEU A 240 -14.50 -15.44 -11.60
CA LEU A 240 -14.32 -14.18 -12.31
C LEU A 240 -14.23 -14.46 -13.82
N TYR A 241 -14.62 -13.48 -14.63
CA TYR A 241 -14.54 -13.60 -16.09
C TYR A 241 -14.43 -12.26 -16.81
N GLY A 242 -13.66 -12.27 -17.90
CA GLY A 242 -13.46 -11.18 -18.83
C GLY A 242 -13.18 -9.84 -18.16
N LEU A 243 -13.71 -8.77 -18.76
CA LEU A 243 -13.62 -7.43 -18.18
C LEU A 243 -14.51 -7.22 -16.94
N GLN A 244 -15.35 -8.19 -16.56
CA GLN A 244 -16.28 -8.03 -15.44
C GLN A 244 -15.56 -8.18 -14.09
N GLY A 245 -14.46 -8.94 -14.03
CA GLY A 245 -13.55 -8.98 -12.88
C GLY A 245 -12.74 -7.69 -12.66
N ASN A 246 -12.82 -6.73 -13.59
CA ASN A 246 -12.03 -5.49 -13.56
C ASN A 246 -12.67 -4.36 -12.76
N SER A 247 -13.82 -4.56 -12.09
CA SER A 247 -14.40 -3.47 -11.30
C SER A 247 -13.50 -3.11 -10.12
N ASN A 248 -13.06 -1.86 -10.09
CA ASN A 248 -12.40 -1.22 -8.96
C ASN A 248 -13.39 -0.38 -8.13
N HIS A 249 -14.68 -0.69 -8.18
CA HIS A 249 -15.69 -0.04 -7.35
C HIS A 249 -16.63 -1.05 -6.69
N ASP A 250 -16.63 -2.30 -7.15
CA ASP A 250 -17.46 -3.38 -6.64
C ASP A 250 -16.69 -4.29 -5.68
N PHE A 251 -17.18 -4.42 -4.44
CA PHE A 251 -16.62 -5.34 -3.45
C PHE A 251 -16.90 -6.82 -3.76
N GLY A 252 -17.84 -7.12 -4.67
CA GLY A 252 -18.04 -8.44 -5.22
C GLY A 252 -16.89 -8.92 -6.14
N MET A 253 -15.99 -8.02 -6.54
CA MET A 253 -14.86 -8.31 -7.43
C MET A 253 -13.52 -8.23 -6.70
N GLN A 254 -12.62 -9.17 -6.96
CA GLN A 254 -11.32 -9.25 -6.27
C GLN A 254 -10.46 -7.99 -6.44
N ARG A 255 -10.54 -7.30 -7.59
CA ARG A 255 -9.72 -6.11 -7.88
C ARG A 255 -9.83 -5.00 -6.84
N ARG A 256 -11.00 -4.80 -6.21
CA ARG A 256 -11.21 -3.76 -5.18
C ARG A 256 -10.43 -4.02 -3.89
N HIS A 257 -10.18 -5.28 -3.55
CA HIS A 257 -9.67 -5.63 -2.22
C HIS A 257 -8.20 -5.25 -1.98
N PRO A 258 -7.24 -5.49 -2.90
CA PRO A 258 -5.83 -5.21 -2.62
C PRO A 258 -5.50 -3.74 -2.36
N TYR A 259 -6.24 -2.78 -2.93
CA TYR A 259 -6.00 -1.37 -2.63
C TYR A 259 -6.89 -0.83 -1.49
N GLU A 260 -7.94 -1.55 -1.08
CA GLU A 260 -8.65 -1.29 0.17
C GLU A 260 -7.85 -1.73 1.39
N GLU A 261 -7.10 -2.82 1.24
CA GLU A 261 -6.33 -3.46 2.31
C GLU A 261 -5.56 -2.47 3.21
N PRO A 262 -4.81 -1.48 2.69
CA PRO A 262 -4.06 -0.56 3.55
C PRO A 262 -4.97 0.30 4.44
N ALA A 263 -6.07 0.82 3.88
CA ALA A 263 -7.02 1.64 4.61
C ALA A 263 -7.83 0.82 5.62
N ARG A 264 -8.16 -0.43 5.26
CA ARG A 264 -8.82 -1.40 6.14
C ARG A 264 -7.93 -1.81 7.29
N LEU A 265 -6.64 -2.03 7.06
CA LEU A 265 -5.67 -2.27 8.12
C LEU A 265 -5.57 -1.06 9.04
N PHE A 266 -5.44 0.16 8.51
CA PHE A 266 -5.41 1.38 9.33
C PHE A 266 -6.64 1.48 10.26
N ALA A 267 -7.84 1.30 9.70
CA ALA A 267 -9.07 1.32 10.49
C ALA A 267 -9.17 0.17 11.50
N HIS A 268 -8.66 -1.01 11.15
CA HIS A 268 -8.60 -2.17 12.04
C HIS A 268 -7.68 -1.93 13.24
N LEU A 269 -6.50 -1.35 13.00
CA LEU A 269 -5.56 -1.01 14.07
C LEU A 269 -6.18 0.02 15.03
N ALA A 270 -6.85 1.04 14.48
CA ALA A 270 -7.59 2.03 15.26
C ALA A 270 -8.74 1.43 16.07
N TRP A 271 -9.50 0.50 15.48
CA TRP A 271 -10.67 -0.10 16.10
C TRP A 271 -10.31 -1.06 17.24
N HIS A 272 -9.31 -1.92 17.02
CA HIS A 272 -8.87 -2.96 17.97
C HIS A 272 -7.73 -2.50 18.89
N ASP A 273 -7.47 -1.19 18.99
CA ASP A 273 -6.44 -0.59 19.85
C ASP A 273 -5.06 -1.23 19.66
N ARG A 274 -4.70 -1.48 18.40
CA ARG A 274 -3.36 -1.93 18.01
C ARG A 274 -2.42 -0.72 17.83
N PRO A 275 -1.11 -0.89 18.05
CA PRO A 275 -0.14 0.16 17.72
C PRO A 275 -0.22 0.51 16.22
N LEU A 276 -0.30 1.79 15.87
CA LEU A 276 -0.30 2.19 14.45
C LEU A 276 1.05 1.94 13.78
N SER A 277 2.14 1.74 14.52
CA SER A 277 3.41 1.29 13.94
C SER A 277 3.29 -0.06 13.23
N ASP A 278 2.29 -0.87 13.57
CA ASP A 278 1.99 -2.13 12.89
C ASP A 278 1.62 -1.90 11.40
N LEU A 279 1.24 -0.68 11.00
CA LEU A 279 1.09 -0.31 9.58
C LEU A 279 2.35 -0.59 8.75
N ILE A 280 3.54 -0.46 9.34
CA ILE A 280 4.82 -0.63 8.64
C ILE A 280 5.75 -1.63 9.32
N LEU A 281 5.37 -2.15 10.48
CA LEU A 281 6.09 -3.20 11.22
C LEU A 281 5.28 -4.46 11.41
N GLY A 282 3.99 -4.51 11.06
CA GLY A 282 3.13 -5.66 11.31
C GLY A 282 3.50 -6.86 10.42
N ASN A 283 3.40 -8.06 10.95
CA ASN A 283 3.48 -9.30 10.16
C ASN A 283 2.12 -9.81 9.67
N TYR A 284 1.08 -9.00 9.83
CA TYR A 284 -0.31 -9.37 9.65
C TYR A 284 -1.05 -8.30 8.88
N SER A 285 -2.21 -8.66 8.35
CA SER A 285 -3.12 -7.78 7.63
C SER A 285 -4.58 -8.14 7.96
N VAL A 286 -5.51 -7.52 7.25
CA VAL A 286 -6.93 -7.86 7.26
C VAL A 286 -7.41 -8.12 5.83
N GLY A 287 -8.32 -9.08 5.66
CA GLY A 287 -8.82 -9.40 4.33
C GLY A 287 -10.10 -10.21 4.34
N THR A 288 -10.89 -10.00 3.30
CA THR A 288 -12.01 -10.87 2.92
C THR A 288 -11.50 -12.17 2.32
N ASN A 289 -12.38 -13.13 2.03
CA ASN A 289 -11.97 -14.34 1.30
C ASN A 289 -11.35 -14.01 -0.07
N TRP A 290 -11.81 -12.96 -0.75
CA TRP A 290 -11.26 -12.53 -2.03
C TRP A 290 -9.80 -12.11 -1.93
N LEU A 291 -9.45 -11.31 -0.91
CA LEU A 291 -8.07 -10.88 -0.68
C LEU A 291 -7.19 -12.02 -0.17
N ARG A 292 -7.71 -12.85 0.72
CA ARG A 292 -6.98 -14.00 1.27
C ARG A 292 -6.64 -15.01 0.18
N ALA A 293 -7.57 -15.27 -0.74
CA ALA A 293 -7.31 -16.08 -1.93
C ALA A 293 -6.18 -15.51 -2.77
N LEU A 294 -6.08 -14.18 -2.95
CA LEU A 294 -4.98 -13.55 -3.68
C LEU A 294 -3.61 -13.89 -3.08
N TYR A 295 -3.48 -13.86 -1.75
CA TYR A 295 -2.25 -14.25 -1.06
C TYR A 295 -1.93 -15.73 -1.23
N VAL A 296 -2.92 -16.62 -1.09
CA VAL A 296 -2.78 -18.07 -1.31
C VAL A 296 -2.31 -18.35 -2.74
N ARG A 297 -2.93 -17.68 -3.73
CA ARG A 297 -2.53 -17.81 -5.13
C ARG A 297 -1.14 -17.28 -5.40
N PHE A 298 -0.77 -16.14 -4.80
CA PHE A 298 0.59 -15.62 -4.91
C PHE A 298 1.62 -16.64 -4.41
N GLY A 299 1.43 -17.20 -3.21
CA GLY A 299 2.31 -18.23 -2.67
C GLY A 299 2.36 -19.47 -3.54
N ARG A 300 1.22 -19.88 -4.12
CA ARG A 300 1.17 -21.01 -5.07
C ARG A 300 1.96 -20.75 -6.35
N GLN A 301 1.84 -19.55 -6.93
CA GLN A 301 2.62 -19.14 -8.11
C GLN A 301 4.12 -19.09 -7.80
N MET A 302 4.50 -18.67 -6.60
CA MET A 302 5.88 -18.66 -6.11
C MET A 302 6.45 -20.07 -5.84
N GLY A 303 5.60 -21.10 -5.80
CA GLY A 303 6.00 -22.52 -5.69
C GLY A 303 5.55 -23.24 -4.41
N ASN A 304 4.60 -22.69 -3.65
CA ASN A 304 4.11 -23.30 -2.41
C ASN A 304 2.70 -23.92 -2.55
N SER A 305 2.59 -25.24 -2.37
CA SER A 305 1.30 -25.97 -2.45
C SER A 305 0.67 -26.33 -1.09
N ALA A 306 1.25 -25.89 0.03
CA ALA A 306 0.83 -26.33 1.37
C ALA A 306 -0.62 -25.94 1.72
N LEU A 307 -1.15 -24.88 1.09
CA LEU A 307 -2.48 -24.36 1.36
C LEU A 307 -3.57 -24.89 0.43
N ASP A 308 -3.21 -25.70 -0.57
CA ASP A 308 -4.16 -26.23 -1.56
C ASP A 308 -5.30 -27.04 -0.90
N LYS A 309 -5.01 -27.75 0.19
CA LYS A 309 -5.98 -28.56 0.95
C LYS A 309 -6.43 -27.90 2.25
N ASN A 310 -5.87 -26.74 2.60
CA ASN A 310 -6.16 -26.09 3.86
C ASN A 310 -7.48 -25.32 3.76
N THR A 311 -8.46 -25.69 4.57
CA THR A 311 -9.77 -25.05 4.60
C THR A 311 -9.90 -23.92 5.61
N THR A 312 -8.96 -23.81 6.57
CA THR A 312 -9.07 -22.84 7.67
C THR A 312 -8.94 -21.40 7.20
N TRP A 313 -8.25 -21.15 6.09
CA TRP A 313 -8.03 -19.79 5.62
C TRP A 313 -9.29 -19.14 5.03
N TRP A 314 -10.20 -19.90 4.41
CA TRP A 314 -11.40 -19.36 3.76
C TRP A 314 -12.69 -19.62 4.54
N ARG A 315 -12.73 -20.60 5.42
CA ARG A 315 -13.90 -20.85 6.28
C ARG A 315 -13.98 -19.81 7.42
N PRO A 316 -15.00 -18.94 7.47
CA PRO A 316 -15.07 -17.88 8.48
C PRO A 316 -15.27 -18.39 9.92
N ASP A 317 -15.77 -19.61 10.08
CA ASP A 317 -15.99 -20.31 11.34
C ASP A 317 -14.74 -21.08 11.82
N ALA A 318 -13.67 -21.13 11.02
CA ALA A 318 -12.45 -21.84 11.36
C ALA A 318 -11.55 -21.08 12.36
N ASP A 319 -11.77 -19.77 12.56
CA ASP A 319 -11.04 -18.96 13.52
C ASP A 319 -11.93 -17.87 14.17
N ASN A 320 -11.44 -17.34 15.29
CA ASN A 320 -12.04 -16.20 15.99
C ASN A 320 -11.22 -14.93 15.78
N ALA A 321 -10.57 -14.78 14.62
CA ALA A 321 -9.73 -13.63 14.35
C ALA A 321 -10.53 -12.32 14.47
N PRO A 322 -9.92 -11.25 15.01
CA PRO A 322 -10.55 -9.94 15.02
C PRO A 322 -11.03 -9.54 13.62
N ARG A 323 -12.23 -8.97 13.54
CA ARG A 323 -12.89 -8.57 12.30
C ARG A 323 -13.38 -7.13 12.36
N ASP A 324 -13.71 -6.58 11.21
CA ASP A 324 -14.30 -5.24 11.14
C ASP A 324 -15.73 -5.20 11.72
N PRO A 325 -16.18 -4.06 12.26
CA PRO A 325 -17.50 -3.93 12.87
C PRO A 325 -18.65 -3.79 11.86
N LEU A 326 -18.39 -3.72 10.55
CA LEU A 326 -19.42 -3.62 9.52
C LEU A 326 -19.97 -4.98 9.10
N HIS A 327 -19.27 -6.07 9.44
CA HIS A 327 -19.68 -7.45 9.19
C HIS A 327 -19.83 -8.20 10.54
N PRO A 328 -20.89 -7.91 11.32
CA PRO A 328 -21.07 -8.49 12.65
C PRO A 328 -21.40 -9.99 12.62
N THR A 329 -21.83 -10.52 11.47
CA THR A 329 -22.16 -11.93 11.31
C THR A 329 -20.88 -12.79 11.35
N PRO A 330 -20.79 -13.80 12.23
CA PRO A 330 -19.60 -14.64 12.37
C PRO A 330 -19.16 -15.35 11.08
N ASN A 331 -20.12 -15.69 10.20
CA ASN A 331 -19.88 -16.51 9.02
C ASN A 331 -19.79 -15.71 7.70
N ASP A 332 -19.59 -14.41 7.77
CA ASP A 332 -19.55 -13.55 6.58
C ASP A 332 -18.20 -13.66 5.83
N PRO A 333 -18.16 -14.20 4.60
CA PRO A 333 -16.94 -14.28 3.81
C PRO A 333 -16.44 -12.92 3.29
N GLN A 334 -17.27 -11.86 3.37
CA GLN A 334 -16.92 -10.49 3.02
C GLN A 334 -16.36 -9.70 4.22
N ALA A 335 -16.36 -10.28 5.43
CA ALA A 335 -15.74 -9.66 6.59
C ALA A 335 -14.22 -9.51 6.39
N TRP A 336 -13.69 -8.33 6.73
CA TRP A 336 -12.26 -8.07 6.79
C TRP A 336 -11.70 -8.66 8.09
N ARG A 337 -11.11 -9.85 7.98
CA ARG A 337 -10.60 -10.62 9.13
C ARG A 337 -9.09 -10.53 9.21
N GLU A 338 -8.58 -10.37 10.43
CA GLU A 338 -7.15 -10.39 10.73
C GLU A 338 -6.51 -11.72 10.30
N PHE A 339 -5.33 -11.68 9.70
CA PHE A 339 -4.51 -12.86 9.43
C PHE A 339 -3.03 -12.52 9.45
N VAL A 340 -2.21 -13.48 9.88
CA VAL A 340 -0.76 -13.41 9.71
C VAL A 340 -0.45 -13.78 8.27
N VAL A 341 0.34 -12.94 7.59
CA VAL A 341 0.53 -13.07 6.13
C VAL A 341 1.21 -14.41 5.78
N GLU A 342 2.16 -14.87 6.59
CA GLU A 342 2.86 -16.15 6.37
C GLU A 342 1.91 -17.36 6.33
N ASP A 343 0.77 -17.30 7.03
CA ASP A 343 -0.21 -18.40 7.03
C ASP A 343 -0.92 -18.55 5.69
N LEU A 344 -0.95 -17.49 4.88
CA LEU A 344 -1.55 -17.49 3.54
C LEU A 344 -0.49 -17.48 2.43
N GLU A 345 0.70 -16.97 2.71
CA GLU A 345 1.77 -16.78 1.75
C GLU A 345 3.13 -17.01 2.45
N PRO A 346 3.64 -18.25 2.46
CA PRO A 346 4.79 -18.59 3.31
C PRO A 346 6.13 -17.94 2.90
N PHE A 347 6.20 -17.27 1.76
CA PHE A 347 7.37 -16.47 1.40
C PHE A 347 7.34 -15.06 2.00
N HIS A 348 6.27 -14.66 2.68
CA HIS A 348 6.19 -13.47 3.52
C HIS A 348 6.36 -13.83 4.99
N LEU A 349 7.59 -13.68 5.51
CA LEU A 349 8.01 -14.23 6.79
C LEU A 349 7.44 -13.46 7.99
N ALA A 350 6.80 -14.18 8.90
CA ALA A 350 6.26 -13.65 10.14
C ALA A 350 7.36 -13.30 11.13
N LEU A 351 8.42 -14.12 11.20
CA LEU A 351 9.58 -13.99 12.10
C LEU A 351 9.20 -13.95 13.59
N THR A 352 8.23 -14.78 13.96
CA THR A 352 7.75 -14.94 15.33
C THR A 352 7.60 -16.42 15.67
N PRO A 353 7.75 -16.81 16.95
CA PRO A 353 7.36 -18.14 17.40
C PRO A 353 5.90 -18.43 17.01
N ASP A 354 5.66 -19.63 16.49
CA ASP A 354 4.32 -20.11 16.08
C ASP A 354 3.57 -19.16 15.13
N ARG A 355 4.30 -18.34 14.36
CA ARG A 355 3.75 -17.32 13.47
C ARG A 355 2.79 -16.36 14.17
N ALA A 356 2.99 -16.09 15.46
CA ALA A 356 2.13 -15.17 16.19
C ALA A 356 2.12 -13.75 15.58
N ARG A 357 0.96 -13.09 15.61
CA ARG A 357 0.78 -11.68 15.22
C ARG A 357 1.73 -10.77 16.00
N SER A 358 2.51 -9.95 15.31
CA SER A 358 3.47 -9.03 15.91
C SER A 358 3.77 -7.82 15.04
N GLY A 359 3.94 -6.67 15.68
CA GLY A 359 4.54 -5.46 15.13
C GLY A 359 5.90 -5.14 15.75
N SER A 360 6.55 -6.12 16.41
CA SER A 360 7.82 -5.88 17.10
C SER A 360 8.93 -5.49 16.13
N ILE A 361 9.72 -4.52 16.55
CA ILE A 361 10.91 -4.05 15.85
C ILE A 361 12.07 -5.05 15.93
N ASP A 362 12.00 -6.05 16.81
CA ASP A 362 13.07 -7.04 16.99
C ASP A 362 13.07 -8.11 15.90
N ARG A 363 11.96 -8.25 15.16
CA ARG A 363 11.82 -9.23 14.07
C ARG A 363 12.89 -8.98 13.01
N THR A 364 13.82 -9.91 12.85
CA THR A 364 15.01 -9.72 12.01
C THR A 364 15.28 -10.97 11.19
N TYR A 365 15.53 -10.77 9.90
CA TYR A 365 16.04 -11.80 9.02
C TYR A 365 17.12 -11.17 8.13
N ARG A 366 18.28 -11.82 8.09
CA ARG A 366 19.46 -11.34 7.38
C ARG A 366 19.77 -12.28 6.23
N PHE A 367 19.89 -11.73 5.03
CA PHE A 367 20.27 -12.48 3.84
C PHE A 367 21.14 -11.58 2.96
N ASP A 368 22.30 -12.08 2.54
CA ASP A 368 23.22 -11.36 1.66
C ASP A 368 23.55 -12.20 0.43
N PRO A 369 22.99 -11.86 -0.76
CA PRO A 369 23.22 -12.61 -1.99
C PRO A 369 24.67 -12.55 -2.49
N ARG A 370 25.54 -11.72 -1.90
CA ARG A 370 26.98 -11.68 -2.24
C ARG A 370 27.76 -12.84 -1.63
N THR A 371 27.20 -13.48 -0.60
CA THR A 371 27.90 -14.47 0.23
C THR A 371 27.41 -15.90 0.01
N THR A 372 26.28 -16.09 -0.68
CA THR A 372 25.69 -17.39 -0.97
C THR A 372 24.92 -17.37 -2.29
N THR A 373 24.78 -18.55 -2.91
CA THR A 373 23.92 -18.81 -4.08
C THR A 373 22.56 -19.41 -3.71
N ASP A 374 22.36 -19.72 -2.43
CA ASP A 374 21.08 -20.23 -1.91
C ASP A 374 19.99 -19.17 -2.02
N ALA A 375 18.74 -19.61 -2.08
CA ALA A 375 17.60 -18.70 -2.02
C ALA A 375 17.38 -18.19 -0.59
N PRO A 376 16.96 -16.92 -0.40
CA PRO A 376 16.37 -16.50 0.87
C PRO A 376 15.12 -17.34 1.16
N GLN A 377 14.80 -17.51 2.44
CA GLN A 377 13.58 -18.18 2.88
C GLN A 377 12.32 -17.43 2.43
N GLY A 378 12.42 -16.11 2.30
CA GLY A 378 11.32 -15.22 1.97
C GLY A 378 11.68 -13.76 2.23
N LEU A 379 10.67 -12.91 2.21
CA LEU A 379 10.73 -11.49 2.54
C LEU A 379 10.05 -11.26 3.89
N PRO A 380 10.68 -10.59 4.87
CA PRO A 380 10.00 -10.25 6.12
C PRO A 380 8.78 -9.35 5.90
N THR A 381 7.61 -9.77 6.38
CA THR A 381 6.37 -9.01 6.29
C THR A 381 6.47 -7.69 7.08
N ALA A 382 5.96 -6.60 6.53
CA ALA A 382 6.04 -5.25 7.09
C ALA A 382 4.78 -4.41 6.79
N GLY A 383 3.60 -4.94 7.14
CA GLY A 383 2.30 -4.29 6.97
C GLY A 383 2.09 -3.80 5.53
N VAL A 384 1.70 -2.53 5.41
CA VAL A 384 1.46 -1.83 4.14
C VAL A 384 2.66 -1.87 3.21
N LEU A 385 3.88 -1.95 3.74
CA LEU A 385 5.10 -1.97 2.93
C LEU A 385 5.31 -3.29 2.17
N THR A 386 4.60 -4.36 2.53
CA THR A 386 4.64 -5.67 1.88
C THR A 386 3.28 -6.12 1.31
N MET A 387 2.27 -5.25 1.31
CA MET A 387 0.97 -5.59 0.73
C MET A 387 1.07 -5.68 -0.79
N ILE A 388 0.41 -6.69 -1.37
CA ILE A 388 0.40 -6.92 -2.83
C ILE A 388 -0.11 -5.67 -3.55
N GLY A 389 -1.19 -5.05 -3.04
CA GLY A 389 -1.75 -3.82 -3.60
C GLY A 389 -0.76 -2.65 -3.52
N SER A 390 -0.25 -2.33 -2.34
CA SER A 390 0.69 -1.22 -2.14
C SER A 390 1.96 -1.33 -2.98
N LEU A 391 2.59 -2.50 -3.00
CA LEU A 391 3.79 -2.76 -3.80
C LEU A 391 3.50 -2.67 -5.30
N SER A 392 2.28 -3.03 -5.71
CA SER A 392 1.88 -3.00 -7.11
C SER A 392 1.47 -1.62 -7.60
N SER A 393 0.84 -0.81 -6.76
CA SER A 393 0.44 0.57 -7.09
C SER A 393 1.61 1.52 -7.22
N PHE A 394 2.73 1.20 -6.55
CA PHE A 394 4.00 1.91 -6.68
C PHE A 394 5.01 0.96 -7.34
N PRO A 395 5.01 0.81 -8.68
CA PRO A 395 5.64 -0.33 -9.34
C PRO A 395 7.18 -0.32 -9.35
N ARG A 396 7.82 0.73 -8.81
CA ARG A 396 9.28 0.92 -8.85
C ARG A 396 9.83 1.20 -7.46
N GLU A 397 11.05 0.77 -7.22
CA GLU A 397 11.72 0.80 -5.91
C GLU A 397 11.84 2.22 -5.38
N ARG A 398 12.31 3.15 -6.23
CA ARG A 398 12.38 4.58 -5.90
C ARG A 398 11.00 5.20 -5.69
N VAL A 399 9.98 4.78 -6.44
CA VAL A 399 8.61 5.29 -6.26
C VAL A 399 8.04 4.80 -4.93
N ARG A 400 8.22 3.52 -4.58
CA ARG A 400 7.84 2.97 -3.26
C ARG A 400 8.53 3.73 -2.14
N ALA A 401 9.84 3.88 -2.22
CA ALA A 401 10.61 4.60 -1.21
C ALA A 401 10.12 6.04 -1.03
N ALA A 402 9.92 6.78 -2.12
CA ALA A 402 9.44 8.16 -2.07
C ALA A 402 8.04 8.23 -1.42
N ARG A 403 7.10 7.40 -1.90
CA ARG A 403 5.72 7.37 -1.41
C ARG A 403 5.64 6.95 0.06
N PHE A 404 6.41 5.96 0.47
CA PHE A 404 6.42 5.52 1.87
C PHE A 404 7.14 6.50 2.81
N LEU A 405 8.18 7.21 2.35
CA LEU A 405 8.78 8.31 3.12
C LEU A 405 7.81 9.49 3.25
N GLU A 406 7.05 9.81 2.21
CA GLU A 406 6.00 10.83 2.25
C GLU A 406 4.86 10.44 3.20
N MET A 407 4.38 9.20 3.10
CA MET A 407 3.27 8.70 3.92
C MET A 407 3.64 8.56 5.39
N PHE A 408 4.80 7.96 5.68
CA PHE A 408 5.13 7.49 7.02
C PHE A 408 6.21 8.31 7.71
N ALA A 409 7.00 9.11 7.00
CA ALA A 409 7.96 10.04 7.60
C ALA A 409 7.62 11.50 7.28
N CYS A 410 6.50 11.78 6.61
CA CYS A 410 6.07 13.12 6.19
C CYS A 410 7.17 13.89 5.44
N GLN A 411 8.05 13.17 4.73
CA GLN A 411 9.13 13.74 3.94
C GLN A 411 8.57 14.38 2.67
N SER A 412 9.17 15.52 2.28
CA SER A 412 8.86 16.20 1.02
C SER A 412 10.10 16.24 0.16
N PHE A 413 9.98 15.80 -1.09
CA PHE A 413 11.07 15.83 -2.08
C PHE A 413 10.94 17.06 -2.96
N SER A 414 11.15 18.24 -2.36
CA SER A 414 11.17 19.50 -3.10
C SER A 414 12.54 19.69 -3.76
N PRO A 415 12.59 20.14 -5.02
CA PRO A 415 13.86 20.43 -5.65
C PRO A 415 14.57 21.55 -4.87
N PRO A 416 15.90 21.49 -4.76
CA PRO A 416 16.67 22.54 -4.13
C PRO A 416 16.56 23.85 -4.94
N PRO A 417 16.85 25.00 -4.32
CA PRO A 417 16.94 26.28 -5.02
C PRO A 417 17.86 26.22 -6.26
N ALA A 418 17.54 27.00 -7.30
CA ALA A 418 18.22 26.93 -8.60
C ALA A 418 19.69 27.38 -8.58
N ASP A 419 20.11 28.06 -7.51
CA ASP A 419 21.47 28.54 -7.27
C ASP A 419 22.38 27.51 -6.58
N VAL A 420 21.83 26.34 -6.19
CA VAL A 420 22.64 25.25 -5.65
C VAL A 420 23.44 24.58 -6.76
N HIS A 421 24.78 24.61 -6.65
CA HIS A 421 25.69 23.93 -7.57
C HIS A 421 25.94 22.48 -7.13
N PHE A 422 25.84 21.55 -8.08
CA PHE A 422 26.06 20.12 -7.86
C PHE A 422 27.34 19.64 -8.58
N PRO A 423 28.01 18.60 -8.07
CA PRO A 423 29.03 17.88 -8.83
C PRO A 423 28.47 17.38 -10.17
N PRO A 424 29.29 17.16 -11.21
CA PRO A 424 28.83 16.55 -12.46
C PRO A 424 28.18 15.17 -12.22
N LEU A 425 27.16 14.84 -13.02
CA LEU A 425 26.61 13.50 -13.06
C LEU A 425 27.50 12.60 -13.92
N GLU A 426 28.11 11.58 -13.32
CA GLU A 426 28.84 10.54 -14.06
C GLU A 426 27.96 9.31 -14.30
N VAL A 427 27.65 8.56 -13.22
CA VAL A 427 26.86 7.32 -13.28
C VAL A 427 25.76 7.32 -12.21
N ASP A 428 26.11 7.70 -10.98
CA ASP A 428 25.22 7.61 -9.84
C ASP A 428 24.56 8.97 -9.53
N PRO A 429 23.22 9.12 -9.69
CA PRO A 429 22.53 10.33 -9.31
C PRO A 429 22.59 10.61 -7.80
N GLY A 430 22.96 9.63 -6.97
CA GLY A 430 23.18 9.76 -5.54
C GLY A 430 24.53 10.34 -5.14
N THR A 431 25.46 10.55 -6.08
CA THR A 431 26.78 11.15 -5.82
C THR A 431 27.09 12.39 -6.67
N GLY A 432 26.32 12.63 -7.74
CA GLY A 432 26.46 13.81 -8.60
C GLY A 432 25.18 14.19 -9.34
N GLY A 433 25.21 15.35 -9.98
CA GLY A 433 24.10 15.95 -10.71
C GLY A 433 23.07 16.65 -9.82
N THR A 434 22.14 17.35 -10.46
CA THR A 434 21.02 18.06 -9.79
C THR A 434 20.09 17.13 -9.01
N CYS A 435 20.10 15.84 -9.36
CA CYS A 435 19.32 14.79 -8.69
C CYS A 435 19.90 14.38 -7.32
N LEU A 436 21.16 14.75 -7.01
CA LEU A 436 21.87 14.39 -5.79
C LEU A 436 21.06 14.64 -4.51
N HIS A 437 20.40 15.80 -4.45
CA HIS A 437 19.65 16.20 -3.25
C HIS A 437 18.61 15.16 -2.84
N CYS A 438 17.83 14.64 -3.79
CA CYS A 438 16.80 13.66 -3.50
C CYS A 438 17.37 12.24 -3.42
N HIS A 439 18.30 11.88 -4.31
CA HIS A 439 18.80 10.50 -4.42
C HIS A 439 19.65 10.07 -3.23
N ARG A 440 20.31 10.99 -2.52
CA ARG A 440 21.06 10.67 -1.30
C ARG A 440 20.20 10.06 -0.20
N THR A 441 18.92 10.40 -0.14
CA THR A 441 17.94 9.80 0.79
C THR A 441 17.16 8.68 0.12
N LEU A 442 16.75 8.89 -1.13
CA LEU A 442 15.84 8.00 -1.82
C LEU A 442 16.47 6.65 -2.18
N ASP A 443 17.73 6.65 -2.63
CA ASP A 443 18.37 5.42 -3.09
C ASP A 443 18.66 4.44 -1.94
N PRO A 444 19.18 4.87 -0.77
CA PRO A 444 19.28 4.01 0.41
C PRO A 444 17.93 3.42 0.85
N ALA A 445 16.85 4.20 0.81
CA ALA A 445 15.51 3.70 1.11
C ALA A 445 15.02 2.68 0.06
N ALA A 446 15.25 2.95 -1.22
CA ALA A 446 14.81 2.13 -2.35
C ALA A 446 15.49 0.75 -2.41
N ILE A 447 16.68 0.58 -1.82
CA ILE A 447 17.33 -0.74 -1.66
C ILE A 447 16.34 -1.76 -1.09
N SER A 448 15.55 -1.37 -0.08
CA SER A 448 14.62 -2.25 0.64
C SER A 448 13.47 -2.81 -0.20
N PHE A 449 13.27 -2.34 -1.43
CA PHE A 449 12.10 -2.66 -2.25
C PHE A 449 12.40 -3.39 -3.55
N LYS A 450 13.64 -3.88 -3.74
CA LYS A 450 14.09 -4.55 -4.98
C LYS A 450 13.47 -5.92 -5.23
N ARG A 451 12.95 -6.59 -4.20
CA ARG A 451 12.35 -7.94 -4.30
C ARG A 451 10.85 -7.94 -4.62
N TRP A 452 10.38 -6.93 -5.35
CA TRP A 452 9.04 -6.92 -5.91
C TRP A 452 9.04 -6.33 -7.31
N ASP A 453 8.66 -7.14 -8.29
CA ASP A 453 8.53 -6.70 -9.67
C ASP A 453 7.44 -7.51 -10.39
N PHE A 454 7.39 -7.32 -11.69
CA PHE A 454 6.35 -7.79 -12.57
C PHE A 454 6.93 -8.63 -13.70
N ASN A 455 6.25 -9.74 -14.02
CA ASN A 455 6.42 -10.64 -15.17
C ASN A 455 7.48 -11.77 -15.09
N PRO A 456 7.12 -12.98 -14.63
CA PRO A 456 7.95 -14.16 -14.82
C PRO A 456 7.49 -15.14 -15.94
N ALA A 457 6.70 -14.62 -16.90
CA ALA A 457 6.37 -15.14 -18.24
C ALA A 457 5.29 -16.24 -18.45
N GLN A 458 4.09 -15.82 -18.90
CA GLN A 458 3.39 -16.22 -20.15
C GLN A 458 2.18 -15.30 -20.44
N SER A 459 2.19 -14.05 -19.98
CA SER A 459 1.18 -13.04 -20.36
C SER A 459 1.84 -12.00 -21.25
N PHE A 460 1.49 -11.98 -22.53
CA PHE A 460 2.02 -11.00 -23.49
C PHE A 460 1.47 -9.58 -23.25
N TYR A 461 0.47 -9.44 -22.38
CA TYR A 461 -0.32 -8.21 -22.28
C TYR A 461 -0.41 -7.61 -20.87
N VAL A 462 -0.38 -8.42 -19.80
CA VAL A 462 -0.50 -7.89 -18.43
C VAL A 462 0.42 -8.66 -17.49
N PRO A 463 1.34 -7.99 -16.79
CA PRO A 463 2.34 -8.69 -16.00
C PRO A 463 1.83 -9.05 -14.59
N TRP A 464 2.24 -10.21 -14.09
CA TRP A 464 1.95 -10.67 -12.72
C TRP A 464 3.00 -10.23 -11.72
N PRO A 465 2.61 -9.90 -10.48
CA PRO A 465 3.57 -9.66 -9.43
C PRO A 465 4.36 -10.94 -9.11
N PHE A 466 5.62 -10.79 -8.73
CA PHE A 466 6.44 -11.87 -8.17
C PHE A 466 7.57 -11.31 -7.31
N MET A 467 8.18 -12.16 -6.49
CA MET A 467 9.38 -11.81 -5.71
C MET A 467 10.65 -12.38 -6.36
N PRO A 468 11.45 -11.56 -7.08
CA PRO A 468 12.67 -12.05 -7.72
C PRO A 468 13.67 -12.59 -6.69
N GLY A 469 14.28 -13.72 -7.03
CA GLY A 469 15.20 -14.45 -6.16
C GLY A 469 14.52 -15.22 -5.02
N VAL A 470 13.20 -15.20 -4.89
CA VAL A 470 12.47 -15.94 -3.85
C VAL A 470 11.68 -17.09 -4.48
N GLY A 471 11.52 -18.19 -3.75
CA GLY A 471 10.79 -19.37 -4.23
C GLY A 471 11.36 -19.90 -5.54
N ARG A 472 10.48 -20.18 -6.51
CA ARG A 472 10.89 -20.72 -7.83
C ARG A 472 11.56 -19.69 -8.76
N TYR A 473 11.48 -18.39 -8.49
CA TYR A 473 11.89 -17.34 -9.42
C TYR A 473 13.36 -16.94 -9.20
N ARG A 474 14.28 -17.83 -9.54
CA ARG A 474 15.73 -17.59 -9.47
C ARG A 474 16.19 -16.66 -10.58
N ILE A 475 17.11 -15.75 -10.29
CA ILE A 475 17.62 -14.79 -11.28
C ILE A 475 18.94 -15.26 -11.86
N THR A 476 19.01 -15.30 -13.18
CA THR A 476 20.20 -15.75 -13.92
C THR A 476 20.87 -14.59 -14.67
N LYS A 477 22.06 -14.85 -15.24
CA LYS A 477 22.74 -13.86 -16.10
C LYS A 477 21.91 -13.51 -17.34
N GLU A 478 21.10 -14.45 -17.84
CA GLU A 478 20.22 -14.25 -18.99
C GLU A 478 19.12 -13.24 -18.66
N TRP A 479 18.53 -13.30 -17.45
CA TRP A 479 17.59 -12.28 -16.99
C TRP A 479 18.21 -10.88 -17.01
N LEU A 480 19.45 -10.75 -16.54
CA LEU A 480 20.14 -9.45 -16.49
C LEU A 480 20.69 -8.98 -17.84
N SER A 481 20.72 -9.85 -18.85
CA SER A 481 21.30 -9.53 -20.15
C SER A 481 20.52 -8.42 -20.90
N GLY A 482 19.22 -8.35 -20.64
CA GLY A 482 18.26 -7.55 -21.42
C GLY A 482 18.15 -8.03 -22.88
N GLN A 483 18.46 -9.31 -23.14
CA GLN A 483 18.30 -9.98 -24.45
C GLN A 483 17.05 -10.86 -24.44
N TYR A 484 16.44 -11.09 -25.62
CA TYR A 484 15.22 -11.89 -25.76
C TYR A 484 15.40 -13.29 -25.12
N PRO A 485 14.42 -13.83 -24.36
CA PRO A 485 13.06 -13.29 -24.13
C PRO A 485 12.97 -12.21 -23.04
N TYR A 486 14.08 -11.80 -22.43
CA TYR A 486 14.15 -10.81 -21.35
C TYR A 486 14.28 -9.35 -21.84
N THR A 487 13.71 -9.05 -23.02
CA THR A 487 13.63 -7.71 -23.62
C THR A 487 12.25 -7.07 -23.43
N GLY A 488 12.12 -5.78 -23.76
CA GLY A 488 10.82 -5.10 -23.81
C GLY A 488 10.19 -4.94 -22.43
N THR A 489 9.05 -5.59 -22.21
CA THR A 489 8.26 -5.54 -20.95
C THR A 489 8.75 -6.54 -19.89
N SER A 490 9.77 -7.36 -20.18
CA SER A 490 10.43 -8.19 -19.18
C SER A 490 11.22 -7.33 -18.18
N PRO A 491 11.24 -7.69 -16.89
CA PRO A 491 11.95 -6.92 -15.87
C PRO A 491 13.47 -6.93 -16.08
N GLY A 492 14.03 -7.92 -16.79
CA GLY A 492 15.45 -8.03 -17.08
C GLY A 492 16.06 -6.80 -17.77
N TYR A 493 15.41 -6.32 -18.83
CA TYR A 493 15.82 -5.10 -19.54
C TYR A 493 15.80 -3.87 -18.62
N ARG A 494 14.81 -3.78 -17.74
CA ARG A 494 14.72 -2.70 -16.75
C ARG A 494 15.83 -2.79 -15.70
N TRP A 495 16.04 -3.96 -15.11
CA TRP A 495 17.05 -4.19 -14.07
C TRP A 495 18.44 -3.84 -14.56
N LYS A 496 18.78 -4.19 -15.81
CA LYS A 496 20.04 -3.81 -16.44
C LYS A 496 20.31 -2.29 -16.38
N ASN A 497 19.26 -1.48 -16.54
CA ASN A 497 19.38 -0.01 -16.55
C ASN A 497 19.21 0.62 -15.16
N ALA A 498 18.44 -0.01 -14.27
CA ALA A 498 18.11 0.55 -12.95
C ALA A 498 19.05 0.08 -11.83
N PHE A 499 19.53 -1.17 -11.90
CA PHE A 499 20.36 -1.81 -10.87
C PHE A 499 21.83 -1.81 -11.29
N VAL A 500 22.34 -0.62 -11.64
CA VAL A 500 23.72 -0.44 -12.08
C VAL A 500 24.66 -0.65 -10.88
N PRO A 501 25.62 -1.59 -10.95
CA PRO A 501 26.62 -1.82 -9.89
C PRO A 501 27.39 -0.56 -9.51
N ASN A 502 27.96 -0.54 -8.30
CA ASN A 502 28.72 0.58 -7.74
C ASN A 502 27.92 1.90 -7.63
N THR A 503 26.60 1.81 -7.41
CA THR A 503 25.74 2.98 -7.13
C THR A 503 25.15 2.88 -5.72
N LEU A 504 24.65 3.99 -5.15
CA LEU A 504 23.94 3.97 -3.87
C LEU A 504 22.77 2.98 -3.88
N LEU A 505 21.99 2.92 -4.96
CA LEU A 505 20.88 1.98 -5.07
C LEU A 505 21.35 0.52 -5.15
N THR A 506 22.52 0.27 -5.75
CA THR A 506 23.03 -1.09 -5.98
C THR A 506 24.50 -1.18 -5.55
N PRO A 507 24.75 -1.23 -4.22
CA PRO A 507 26.08 -1.18 -3.64
C PRO A 507 26.75 -2.56 -3.68
N VAL A 508 26.88 -3.10 -4.90
CA VAL A 508 27.57 -4.34 -5.23
C VAL A 508 28.53 -4.09 -6.39
N THR A 509 29.60 -4.89 -6.49
CA THR A 509 30.57 -4.77 -7.58
C THR A 509 30.15 -5.60 -8.80
N PRO A 510 30.62 -5.27 -10.02
CA PRO A 510 30.41 -6.11 -11.20
C PRO A 510 30.87 -7.57 -11.01
N GLU A 511 31.96 -7.79 -10.27
CA GLU A 511 32.50 -9.11 -9.97
C GLU A 511 31.55 -9.91 -9.06
N GLN A 512 30.91 -9.25 -8.08
CA GLN A 512 29.91 -9.88 -7.23
C GLN A 512 28.67 -10.29 -8.04
N VAL A 513 28.21 -9.44 -8.96
CA VAL A 513 27.09 -9.77 -9.88
C VAL A 513 27.46 -10.90 -10.83
N LYS A 514 28.71 -10.94 -11.30
CA LYS A 514 29.21 -12.04 -12.13
C LYS A 514 29.28 -13.35 -11.35
N ALA A 515 29.65 -13.31 -10.08
CA ALA A 515 29.72 -14.48 -9.20
C ALA A 515 28.32 -15.00 -8.83
N ASN A 516 27.39 -14.08 -8.53
CA ASN A 516 25.98 -14.38 -8.32
C ASN A 516 25.10 -13.28 -8.94
N PRO A 517 24.34 -13.56 -10.03
CA PRO A 517 23.44 -12.59 -10.63
C PRO A 517 22.43 -11.99 -9.64
N GLU A 518 22.00 -12.74 -8.62
CA GLU A 518 21.06 -12.23 -7.61
C GLU A 518 21.66 -11.15 -6.69
N ALA A 519 22.97 -10.92 -6.73
CA ALA A 519 23.60 -9.83 -5.97
C ALA A 519 23.02 -8.45 -6.33
N VAL A 520 22.49 -8.25 -7.53
CA VAL A 520 21.82 -6.98 -7.91
C VAL A 520 20.55 -6.71 -7.08
N LEU A 521 19.95 -7.76 -6.51
CA LEU A 521 18.78 -7.71 -5.65
C LEU A 521 19.12 -7.50 -4.18
N LEU A 522 20.37 -7.15 -3.84
CA LEU A 522 20.74 -6.78 -2.47
C LEU A 522 19.76 -5.73 -1.95
N ASP A 523 19.01 -6.13 -0.92
CA ASP A 523 17.87 -5.41 -0.35
C ASP A 523 18.08 -5.11 1.14
N THR A 524 19.33 -5.13 1.57
CA THR A 524 19.76 -4.68 2.89
C THR A 524 20.58 -3.40 2.70
N MET A 525 20.19 -2.32 3.39
CA MET A 525 20.95 -1.07 3.37
C MET A 525 22.33 -1.30 4.03
N PRO A 526 23.45 -0.95 3.35
CA PRO A 526 24.79 -1.01 3.95
C PRO A 526 24.87 -0.21 5.25
N ASP A 527 25.71 -0.67 6.18
CA ASP A 527 26.00 0.00 7.45
C ASP A 527 26.64 1.38 7.28
N THR A 528 27.38 1.60 6.18
CA THR A 528 27.97 2.89 5.81
C THR A 528 26.93 3.94 5.40
N TYR A 529 25.68 3.54 5.13
CA TYR A 529 24.60 4.46 4.77
C TYR A 529 23.74 4.78 5.98
N THR A 530 23.09 5.94 5.93
CA THR A 530 22.09 6.36 6.92
C THR A 530 20.81 6.78 6.22
N LEU A 531 19.67 6.44 6.82
CA LEU A 531 18.36 6.91 6.40
C LEU A 531 17.68 7.58 7.60
N LEU A 532 17.29 8.84 7.48
CA LEU A 532 16.68 9.62 8.58
C LEU A 532 17.55 9.66 9.84
N GLY A 533 18.88 9.62 9.67
CA GLY A 533 19.86 9.59 10.78
C GLY A 533 20.10 8.20 11.38
N GLU A 534 19.44 7.16 10.88
CA GLU A 534 19.52 5.80 11.41
C GLU A 534 20.34 4.86 10.50
N HIS A 535 21.07 3.94 11.11
CA HIS A 535 21.76 2.84 10.42
C HIS A 535 20.88 1.58 10.34
N GLY A 536 21.03 0.83 9.25
CA GLY A 536 20.39 -0.48 9.08
C GLY A 536 20.87 -1.47 10.14
N ASP A 537 19.99 -2.37 10.60
CA ASP A 537 20.33 -3.45 11.55
C ASP A 537 20.64 -4.78 10.81
N GLY A 538 20.77 -4.72 9.48
CA GLY A 538 20.94 -5.86 8.60
C GLY A 538 19.64 -6.57 8.22
N THR A 539 18.47 -6.11 8.68
CA THR A 539 17.17 -6.68 8.27
C THR A 539 16.97 -6.44 6.77
N MET A 540 16.71 -7.51 6.03
CA MET A 540 16.44 -7.42 4.60
C MET A 540 15.04 -6.87 4.32
N GLY A 541 14.90 -6.19 3.18
CA GLY A 541 13.61 -5.85 2.59
C GLY A 541 12.84 -4.74 3.32
N PRO A 542 11.53 -4.60 3.04
CA PRO A 542 10.72 -3.48 3.52
C PRO A 542 10.63 -3.37 5.05
N LEU A 543 10.76 -4.48 5.79
CA LEU A 543 10.81 -4.42 7.25
C LEU A 543 12.01 -3.60 7.72
N GLY A 544 13.19 -3.77 7.11
CA GLY A 544 14.37 -2.96 7.41
C GLY A 544 14.11 -1.46 7.26
N PHE A 545 13.44 -1.06 6.17
CA PHE A 545 12.97 0.32 5.98
C PHE A 545 12.00 0.77 7.08
N GLY A 546 10.98 -0.03 7.39
CA GLY A 546 9.98 0.30 8.41
C GLY A 546 10.63 0.54 9.79
N LYS A 547 11.61 -0.30 10.15
CA LYS A 547 12.36 -0.13 11.40
C LYS A 547 13.14 1.19 11.46
N LEU A 548 13.77 1.62 10.35
CA LEU A 548 14.50 2.89 10.29
C LEU A 548 13.54 4.08 10.47
N VAL A 549 12.38 4.04 9.83
CA VAL A 549 11.35 5.08 9.92
C VAL A 549 10.78 5.19 11.34
N VAL A 550 10.57 4.06 12.03
CA VAL A 550 10.11 4.07 13.43
C VAL A 550 11.23 4.48 14.40
N ARG A 551 12.46 3.98 14.25
CA ARG A 551 13.59 4.31 15.16
C ARG A 551 13.95 5.79 15.14
N SER A 552 13.93 6.42 13.96
CA SER A 552 14.20 7.87 13.83
C SER A 552 13.18 8.77 14.54
N GLY A 553 12.01 8.21 14.92
CA GLY A 553 10.87 8.95 15.47
C GLY A 553 10.11 9.77 14.42
N GLU A 554 10.52 9.74 13.15
CA GLU A 554 9.80 10.44 12.07
C GLU A 554 8.41 9.84 11.83
N PHE A 555 8.25 8.53 12.04
CA PHE A 555 6.92 7.90 12.10
C PHE A 555 5.99 8.61 13.08
N ASP A 556 6.45 8.73 14.33
CA ASP A 556 5.64 9.23 15.43
C ASP A 556 5.26 10.70 15.22
N ARG A 557 6.22 11.52 14.74
CA ARG A 557 5.97 12.92 14.36
C ARG A 557 4.97 13.02 13.20
N CYS A 558 5.09 12.16 12.20
CA CYS A 558 4.20 12.19 11.04
C CYS A 558 2.78 11.80 11.42
N VAL A 559 2.60 10.70 12.16
CA VAL A 559 1.28 10.26 12.64
C VAL A 559 0.63 11.34 13.52
N ALA A 560 1.37 11.89 14.49
CA ALA A 560 0.86 12.93 15.37
C ALA A 560 0.35 14.15 14.58
N ARG A 561 1.09 14.60 13.56
CA ARG A 561 0.67 15.72 12.69
C ARG A 561 -0.56 15.38 11.86
N LYS A 562 -0.61 14.20 11.25
CA LYS A 562 -1.74 13.74 10.42
C LYS A 562 -3.02 13.61 11.25
N MET A 563 -2.94 13.01 12.43
CA MET A 563 -4.06 12.90 13.37
C MET A 563 -4.50 14.26 13.88
N TYR A 564 -3.55 15.13 14.25
CA TYR A 564 -3.88 16.49 14.67
C TYR A 564 -4.64 17.24 13.57
N SER A 565 -4.15 17.18 12.32
CA SER A 565 -4.82 17.80 11.17
C SER A 565 -6.24 17.26 10.96
N MET A 566 -6.40 15.94 11.01
CA MET A 566 -7.70 15.29 10.85
C MET A 566 -8.74 15.72 11.89
N PHE A 567 -8.37 15.75 13.17
CA PHE A 567 -9.33 15.91 14.27
C PHE A 567 -9.43 17.33 14.82
N ILE A 568 -8.33 18.10 14.78
CA ILE A 568 -8.31 19.49 15.21
C ILE A 568 -8.65 20.43 14.03
N GLY A 569 -8.35 20.02 12.79
CA GLY A 569 -8.74 20.73 11.58
C GLY A 569 -7.71 21.73 11.05
N ARG A 570 -6.44 21.60 11.43
CA ARG A 570 -5.34 22.37 10.83
C ARG A 570 -4.03 21.59 10.78
N ASP A 571 -3.21 21.87 9.79
CA ASP A 571 -1.86 21.34 9.74
C ASP A 571 -0.93 22.04 10.75
N LEU A 572 0.01 21.26 11.28
CA LEU A 572 1.11 21.77 12.09
C LEU A 572 2.33 22.06 11.20
N ASN A 573 2.88 23.26 11.31
CA ASN A 573 4.06 23.67 10.56
C ASN A 573 5.33 23.14 11.23
N PRO A 574 6.09 22.23 10.60
CA PRO A 574 7.28 21.63 11.20
C PRO A 574 8.43 22.62 11.42
N ALA A 575 8.46 23.75 10.68
CA ALA A 575 9.50 24.76 10.84
C ALA A 575 9.30 25.65 12.08
N THR A 576 8.05 25.91 12.46
CA THR A 576 7.72 26.85 13.55
C THR A 576 7.13 26.18 14.79
N GLU A 577 6.53 25.00 14.64
CA GLU A 577 5.82 24.28 15.72
C GLU A 577 6.51 22.97 16.13
N LYS A 578 7.80 22.81 15.80
CA LYS A 578 8.56 21.57 16.07
C LYS A 578 8.44 21.07 17.51
N GLY A 579 8.60 21.96 18.49
CA GLY A 579 8.53 21.58 19.91
C GLY A 579 7.16 21.00 20.33
N PHE A 580 6.08 21.51 19.73
CA PHE A 580 4.73 20.99 19.97
C PHE A 580 4.52 19.65 19.26
N ILE A 581 4.99 19.52 18.01
CA ILE A 581 4.97 18.24 17.28
C ILE A 581 5.72 17.16 18.07
N ASP A 582 6.92 17.47 18.58
CA ASP A 582 7.72 16.54 19.38
C ASP A 582 7.02 16.18 20.70
N LYS A 583 6.25 17.10 21.30
CA LYS A 583 5.40 16.80 22.47
C LYS A 583 4.31 15.80 22.08
N LEU A 584 3.55 16.06 21.02
CA LEU A 584 2.49 15.15 20.57
C LEU A 584 3.03 13.76 20.22
N ALA A 585 4.19 13.69 19.56
CA ALA A 585 4.84 12.43 19.25
C ALA A 585 5.22 11.64 20.52
N ARG A 586 5.74 12.31 21.56
CA ARG A 586 6.04 11.65 22.85
C ARG A 586 4.79 11.08 23.52
N GLU A 587 3.68 11.84 23.51
CA GLU A 587 2.41 11.38 24.08
C GLU A 587 1.85 10.19 23.30
N PHE A 588 1.95 10.23 21.97
CA PHE A 588 1.56 9.13 21.11
C PHE A 588 2.39 7.86 21.41
N VAL A 589 3.70 7.98 21.56
CA VAL A 589 4.58 6.87 21.93
C VAL A 589 4.30 6.35 23.35
N ALA A 590 4.05 7.23 24.31
CA ALA A 590 3.70 6.86 25.68
C ALA A 590 2.38 6.07 25.77
N GLY A 591 1.45 6.32 24.84
CA GLY A 591 0.23 5.54 24.65
C GLY A 591 0.39 4.28 23.80
N ASP A 592 1.59 3.69 23.72
CA ASP A 592 1.94 2.54 22.88
C ASP A 592 1.62 2.73 21.39
N ARG A 593 1.63 3.97 20.89
CA ARG A 593 1.24 4.31 19.52
C ARG A 593 -0.20 3.89 19.17
N LYS A 594 -1.09 3.76 20.16
CA LYS A 594 -2.51 3.41 19.95
C LYS A 594 -3.32 4.66 19.64
N LEU A 595 -4.24 4.54 18.68
CA LEU A 595 -4.98 5.70 18.21
C LEU A 595 -5.98 6.24 19.24
N LYS A 596 -6.87 5.41 19.80
CA LYS A 596 -7.93 5.91 20.70
C LYS A 596 -7.38 6.63 21.94
N PRO A 597 -6.34 6.13 22.64
CA PRO A 597 -5.70 6.88 23.72
C PRO A 597 -5.15 8.24 23.27
N PHE A 598 -4.50 8.29 22.11
CA PHE A 598 -3.98 9.54 21.57
C PHE A 598 -5.09 10.52 21.18
N LEU A 599 -6.21 10.03 20.63
CA LEU A 599 -7.38 10.87 20.37
C LEU A 599 -7.94 11.46 21.67
N ARG A 600 -8.10 10.67 22.73
CA ARG A 600 -8.54 11.21 24.03
C ARG A 600 -7.63 12.35 24.49
N TYR A 601 -6.32 12.15 24.41
CA TYR A 601 -5.34 13.20 24.72
C TYR A 601 -5.51 14.45 23.83
N LEU A 602 -5.67 14.29 22.51
CA LEU A 602 -5.90 15.41 21.58
C LEU A 602 -7.19 16.18 21.93
N PHE A 603 -8.25 15.46 22.31
CA PHE A 603 -9.54 16.05 22.67
C PHE A 603 -9.51 16.80 24.02
N GLU A 604 -8.48 16.58 24.84
CA GLU A 604 -8.22 17.33 26.08
C GLU A 604 -7.39 18.59 25.86
N GLN A 605 -6.79 18.79 24.68
CA GLN A 605 -5.93 19.95 24.42
C GLN A 605 -6.73 21.26 24.34
N PRO A 606 -6.22 22.37 24.90
CA PRO A 606 -6.87 23.68 24.84
C PRO A 606 -7.19 24.15 23.42
N GLU A 607 -6.37 23.77 22.44
CA GLU A 607 -6.51 24.11 21.03
C GLU A 607 -7.81 23.58 20.43
N LEU A 608 -8.32 22.43 20.88
CA LEU A 608 -9.62 21.92 20.43
C LEU A 608 -10.75 22.88 20.80
N ARG A 609 -10.62 23.59 21.93
CA ARG A 609 -11.62 24.54 22.41
C ARG A 609 -11.48 25.92 21.78
N ARG A 610 -10.52 26.16 20.88
CA ARG A 610 -10.36 27.44 20.19
C ARG A 610 -11.05 27.44 18.82
N GLY A 611 -11.70 28.54 18.48
CA GLY A 611 -12.04 28.89 17.11
C GLY A 611 -10.74 29.06 16.34
N LEU A 612 -10.58 28.27 15.28
CA LEU A 612 -9.43 28.38 14.39
C LEU A 612 -9.68 29.44 13.33
#